data_AF-Q2L2R0-F1
#
_entry.id   AF-Q2L2R0-F1
#
_cell.length_a   1.000
_cell.length_b   1.000
_cell.length_c   1.000
_cell.angle_alpha   90.00
_cell.angle_beta   90.00
_cell.angle_gamma   90.00
#
_symmetry.space_group_name_H-M   'P 1'
#
loop_
_entity.id
_entity.type
_entity.pdbx_description
1 polymer ?
#
loop_
_entity_poly.entity_id
_entity_poly.type
_entity_poly.pdbx_seq_one_letter_code
_entity_poly.pdbx_strand_id
1 'polypeptide(L)'
;MTTLVIAEHDNAQLKGATLNTIAAAVKIGGDVHVLVAGANARGVAEQAAAAAGVSKVLLADAPQLAEGLAENLAAQVLAVAPAYSHILFPATASGKNVAPRVAAKLDVAQVSDIISVESADTFQRPIYAGNAIATVQSGDAVKVITVRATGFDAVAATGGTAAIEEMAAVADSGLSSFVGREVAKSDRPELAGARVVVSGGRGLGSAENFKILDPLADKLGAALGASRAAVDAGYAPNDWQVGQTGKIVAPQLYVAVGISGAIQHLAGMKDSKVIVAINKDPEAPIFGVADYGLVGDLFQVVPELTSAL
;
A
#
# COMPACT_ATOMS: atom_id res chain seq x y z
N MET A 1 -26.65 -1.13 6.46
CA MET A 1 -25.23 -0.85 6.73
C MET A 1 -24.53 -0.90 5.40
N THR A 2 -23.88 0.19 5.00
CA THR A 2 -23.24 0.32 3.69
C THR A 2 -21.87 0.93 3.89
N THR A 3 -20.89 0.37 3.19
CA THR A 3 -19.48 0.77 3.24
C THR A 3 -19.11 1.46 1.94
N LEU A 4 -18.50 2.64 2.06
CA LEU A 4 -17.90 3.34 0.93
C LEU A 4 -16.40 3.07 0.91
N VAL A 5 -15.90 2.50 -0.17
CA VAL A 5 -14.46 2.36 -0.44
C VAL A 5 -14.03 3.46 -1.39
N ILE A 6 -12.96 4.19 -1.04
CA ILE A 6 -12.39 5.21 -1.90
C ILE A 6 -11.36 4.55 -2.80
N ALA A 7 -11.62 4.55 -4.11
CA ALA A 7 -10.72 3.93 -5.08
C ALA A 7 -9.44 4.75 -5.24
N GLU A 8 -8.30 4.06 -5.21
CA GLU A 8 -7.04 4.62 -5.67
C GLU A 8 -6.74 4.15 -7.09
N HIS A 9 -6.36 5.08 -7.96
CA HIS A 9 -6.09 4.85 -9.39
C HIS A 9 -5.15 5.92 -9.94
N ASP A 10 -4.75 5.77 -11.20
CA ASP A 10 -4.00 6.77 -11.99
C ASP A 10 -4.84 7.38 -13.13
N ASN A 11 -6.16 7.19 -13.07
CA ASN A 11 -7.19 7.53 -14.07
C ASN A 11 -7.28 6.55 -15.25
N ALA A 12 -6.35 5.59 -15.35
CA ALA A 12 -6.42 4.52 -16.34
C ALA A 12 -6.63 3.15 -15.68
N GLN A 13 -5.95 2.89 -14.56
CA GLN A 13 -5.91 1.60 -13.89
C GLN A 13 -6.30 1.73 -12.41
N LEU A 14 -7.19 0.84 -11.97
CA LEU A 14 -7.50 0.68 -10.56
C LEU A 14 -6.31 0.03 -9.84
N LYS A 15 -5.82 0.65 -8.77
CA LYS A 15 -4.70 0.08 -8.01
C LYS A 15 -5.14 -1.11 -7.17
N GLY A 16 -4.26 -2.09 -7.05
CA GLY A 16 -4.50 -3.33 -6.30
C GLY A 16 -4.91 -3.10 -4.84
N ALA A 17 -4.34 -2.08 -4.18
CA ALA A 17 -4.68 -1.72 -2.80
C ALA A 17 -6.19 -1.43 -2.59
N THR A 18 -6.89 -0.98 -3.63
CA THR A 18 -8.36 -0.84 -3.62
C THR A 18 -9.04 -2.19 -3.47
N LEU A 19 -8.57 -3.23 -4.17
CA LEU A 19 -9.12 -4.60 -4.08
C LEU A 19 -8.91 -5.22 -2.69
N ASN A 20 -7.76 -4.97 -2.05
CA ASN A 20 -7.54 -5.37 -0.65
C ASN A 20 -8.49 -4.62 0.30
N THR A 21 -8.76 -3.35 0.01
CA THR A 21 -9.67 -2.51 0.80
C THR A 21 -11.13 -2.97 0.66
N ILE A 22 -11.53 -3.39 -0.54
CA ILE A 22 -12.84 -4.02 -0.79
C ILE A 22 -12.96 -5.31 0.02
N ALA A 23 -11.90 -6.13 0.11
CA ALA A 23 -11.92 -7.35 0.92
C ALA A 23 -12.18 -7.06 2.41
N ALA A 24 -11.59 -5.99 2.95
CA ALA A 24 -11.90 -5.53 4.30
C ALA A 24 -13.35 -5.05 4.43
N ALA A 25 -13.87 -4.31 3.45
CA ALA A 25 -15.26 -3.86 3.43
C ALA A 25 -16.26 -5.05 3.40
N VAL A 26 -15.96 -6.09 2.63
CA VAL A 26 -16.76 -7.32 2.59
C VAL A 26 -16.78 -8.02 3.95
N LYS A 27 -15.66 -8.03 4.69
CA LYS A 27 -15.60 -8.60 6.04
C LYS A 27 -16.40 -7.81 7.08
N ILE A 28 -16.54 -6.48 6.92
CA ILE A 28 -17.44 -5.65 7.74
C ILE A 28 -18.91 -6.08 7.53
N GLY A 29 -19.23 -6.48 6.30
CA GLY A 29 -20.57 -6.89 5.89
C GLY A 29 -21.42 -5.73 5.35
N GLY A 30 -22.62 -6.06 4.87
CA GLY A 30 -23.49 -5.12 4.18
C GLY A 30 -23.06 -4.86 2.73
N ASP A 31 -23.59 -3.78 2.15
CA ASP A 31 -23.30 -3.39 0.76
C ASP A 31 -21.97 -2.64 0.67
N VAL A 32 -21.19 -2.90 -0.38
CA VAL A 32 -19.93 -2.21 -0.65
C VAL A 32 -20.08 -1.34 -1.89
N HIS A 33 -20.03 -0.03 -1.69
CA HIS A 33 -19.96 0.94 -2.76
C HIS A 33 -18.51 1.39 -2.96
N VAL A 34 -18.14 1.74 -4.19
CA VAL A 34 -16.82 2.29 -4.52
C VAL A 34 -16.97 3.68 -5.10
N LEU A 35 -16.30 4.69 -4.55
CA LEU A 35 -16.16 6.00 -5.18
C LEU A 35 -14.91 6.04 -6.05
N VAL A 36 -15.10 6.31 -7.33
CA VAL A 36 -14.06 6.66 -8.29
C VAL A 36 -14.15 8.16 -8.55
N ALA A 37 -13.13 8.90 -8.11
CA ALA A 37 -13.07 10.35 -8.21
C ALA A 37 -11.78 10.74 -8.95
N GLY A 38 -11.92 11.22 -10.18
CA GLY A 38 -10.79 11.43 -11.08
C GLY A 38 -11.15 12.24 -12.31
N ALA A 39 -10.31 12.19 -13.34
CA ALA A 39 -10.57 12.81 -14.63
C ALA A 39 -10.39 11.80 -15.77
N ASN A 40 -11.39 11.67 -16.63
CA ASN A 40 -11.50 10.60 -17.63
C ASN A 40 -11.39 9.20 -17.00
N ALA A 41 -11.99 9.02 -15.83
CA ALA A 41 -11.84 7.85 -14.97
C ALA A 41 -12.91 6.77 -15.22
N ARG A 42 -13.68 6.87 -16.31
CA ARG A 42 -14.71 5.87 -16.67
C ARG A 42 -14.16 4.45 -16.75
N GLY A 43 -12.98 4.27 -17.36
CA GLY A 43 -12.33 2.95 -17.44
C GLY A 43 -11.95 2.38 -16.07
N VAL A 44 -11.65 3.24 -15.09
CA VAL A 44 -11.42 2.84 -13.70
C VAL A 44 -12.73 2.45 -13.02
N ALA A 45 -13.82 3.19 -13.27
CA ALA A 45 -15.14 2.84 -12.76
C ALA A 45 -15.61 1.48 -13.27
N GLU A 46 -15.32 1.14 -14.52
CA GLU A 46 -15.60 -0.18 -15.10
C GLU A 46 -14.77 -1.29 -14.43
N GLN A 47 -13.49 -1.05 -14.16
CA GLN A 47 -12.65 -1.98 -13.39
C GLN A 47 -13.17 -2.18 -11.96
N ALA A 48 -13.58 -1.10 -11.29
CA ALA A 48 -14.18 -1.17 -9.95
C ALA A 48 -15.51 -1.92 -9.97
N ALA A 49 -16.33 -1.74 -11.02
CA ALA A 49 -17.62 -2.42 -11.16
C ALA A 49 -17.47 -3.92 -11.43
N ALA A 50 -16.36 -4.31 -12.06
CA ALA A 50 -16.01 -5.71 -12.30
C ALA A 50 -15.46 -6.42 -11.05
N ALA A 51 -15.02 -5.68 -10.02
CA ALA A 51 -14.46 -6.29 -8.81
C ALA A 51 -15.53 -7.04 -8.00
N ALA A 52 -15.19 -8.25 -7.55
CA ALA A 52 -16.09 -9.07 -6.76
C ALA A 52 -16.44 -8.41 -5.41
N GLY A 53 -17.71 -8.48 -5.02
CA GLY A 53 -18.21 -7.92 -3.76
C GLY A 53 -18.64 -6.45 -3.83
N VAL A 54 -18.40 -5.75 -4.94
CA VAL A 54 -18.89 -4.37 -5.16
C VAL A 54 -20.36 -4.42 -5.61
N SER A 55 -21.23 -3.65 -4.96
CA SER A 55 -22.65 -3.54 -5.30
C SER A 55 -22.98 -2.29 -6.11
N LYS A 56 -22.21 -1.21 -5.95
CA LYS A 56 -22.37 0.04 -6.71
C LYS A 56 -21.02 0.77 -6.89
N VAL A 57 -20.84 1.41 -8.03
CA VAL A 57 -19.74 2.35 -8.26
C VAL A 57 -20.32 3.76 -8.43
N LEU A 58 -19.78 4.72 -7.71
CA LEU A 58 -20.04 6.14 -7.89
C LEU A 58 -18.89 6.75 -8.69
N LEU A 59 -19.20 7.38 -9.83
CA LEU A 59 -18.20 8.05 -10.66
C LEU A 59 -18.37 9.57 -10.57
N ALA A 60 -17.39 10.23 -9.98
CA ALA A 60 -17.20 11.67 -10.03
C ALA A 60 -16.04 11.99 -10.99
N ASP A 61 -16.37 12.36 -12.22
CA ASP A 61 -15.39 12.64 -13.27
C ASP A 61 -15.28 14.14 -13.53
N ALA A 62 -14.16 14.75 -13.13
CA ALA A 62 -13.90 16.17 -13.37
C ALA A 62 -12.39 16.52 -13.30
N PRO A 63 -11.94 17.55 -14.04
CA PRO A 63 -10.52 17.94 -14.09
C PRO A 63 -9.88 18.22 -12.72
N GLN A 64 -10.61 18.83 -11.79
CA GLN A 64 -10.11 19.16 -10.44
C GLN A 64 -9.88 17.94 -9.54
N LEU A 65 -10.32 16.75 -9.95
CA LEU A 65 -10.10 15.48 -9.27
C LEU A 65 -8.94 14.67 -9.89
N ALA A 66 -8.39 15.09 -11.04
CA ALA A 66 -7.39 14.34 -11.81
C ALA A 66 -6.17 13.88 -10.99
N GLU A 67 -5.70 14.73 -10.09
CA GLU A 67 -4.47 14.51 -9.30
C GLU A 67 -4.75 14.07 -7.86
N GLY A 68 -6.01 13.85 -7.50
CA GLY A 68 -6.40 13.34 -6.18
C GLY A 68 -5.98 14.25 -5.01
N LEU A 69 -5.98 15.57 -5.20
CA LEU A 69 -5.63 16.53 -4.14
C LEU A 69 -6.56 16.38 -2.94
N ALA A 70 -5.98 16.46 -1.73
CA ALA A 70 -6.65 16.12 -0.48
C ALA A 70 -7.93 16.94 -0.24
N GLU A 71 -7.87 18.22 -0.54
CA GLU A 71 -8.94 19.20 -0.42
C GLU A 71 -10.17 18.75 -1.22
N ASN A 72 -9.96 18.48 -2.52
CA ASN A 72 -11.02 18.18 -3.47
C ASN A 72 -11.53 16.76 -3.29
N LEU A 73 -10.63 15.79 -3.08
CA LEU A 73 -11.03 14.40 -2.84
C LEU A 73 -11.80 14.26 -1.52
N ALA A 74 -11.33 14.89 -0.43
CA ALA A 74 -12.08 14.87 0.83
C ALA A 74 -13.47 15.54 0.69
N ALA A 75 -13.55 16.65 -0.03
CA ALA A 75 -14.83 17.32 -0.30
C ALA A 75 -15.79 16.41 -1.09
N GLN A 76 -15.28 15.67 -2.08
CA GLN A 76 -16.09 14.71 -2.84
C GLN A 76 -16.59 13.56 -1.96
N VAL A 77 -15.72 13.02 -1.08
CA VAL A 77 -16.12 11.97 -0.13
C VAL A 77 -17.20 12.49 0.82
N LEU A 78 -17.04 13.70 1.37
CA LEU A 78 -17.99 14.30 2.30
C LEU A 78 -19.35 14.57 1.66
N ALA A 79 -19.40 14.88 0.37
CA ALA A 79 -20.65 15.10 -0.35
C ALA A 79 -21.56 13.86 -0.38
N VAL A 80 -20.99 12.67 -0.24
CA VAL A 80 -21.73 11.39 -0.26
C VAL A 80 -21.74 10.67 1.08
N ALA A 81 -20.88 11.07 2.02
CA ALA A 81 -20.68 10.45 3.33
C ALA A 81 -21.96 10.18 4.15
N PRO A 82 -23.00 11.05 4.16
CA PRO A 82 -24.20 10.82 4.96
C PRO A 82 -24.97 9.52 4.64
N ALA A 83 -24.74 8.92 3.46
CA ALA A 83 -25.35 7.66 3.07
C ALA A 83 -24.61 6.41 3.60
N TYR A 84 -23.47 6.58 4.28
CA TYR A 84 -22.56 5.49 4.62
C TYR A 84 -22.25 5.41 6.11
N SER A 85 -22.19 4.18 6.60
CA SER A 85 -21.77 3.86 7.98
C SER A 85 -20.26 3.64 8.11
N HIS A 86 -19.59 3.31 7.01
CA HIS A 86 -18.15 3.05 6.97
C HIS A 86 -17.55 3.74 5.74
N ILE A 87 -16.39 4.36 5.90
CA ILE A 87 -15.63 4.97 4.81
C ILE A 87 -14.20 4.45 4.90
N LEU A 88 -13.81 3.65 3.92
CA LEU A 88 -12.54 2.93 3.90
C LEU A 88 -11.63 3.50 2.81
N PHE A 89 -10.37 3.69 3.17
CA PHE A 89 -9.30 4.13 2.28
C PHE A 89 -8.18 3.08 2.29
N PRO A 90 -7.50 2.82 1.16
CA PRO A 90 -6.21 2.14 1.20
C PRO A 90 -5.22 2.89 2.09
N ALA A 91 -4.43 2.21 2.92
CA ALA A 91 -3.43 2.84 3.81
C ALA A 91 -2.14 3.28 3.07
N THR A 92 -2.29 3.81 1.85
CA THR A 92 -1.23 4.36 0.99
C THR A 92 -0.94 5.82 1.34
N ALA A 93 -0.02 6.45 0.62
CA ALA A 93 0.26 7.88 0.78
C ALA A 93 -1.00 8.74 0.56
N SER A 94 -1.81 8.42 -0.46
CA SER A 94 -3.05 9.14 -0.75
C SER A 94 -4.09 8.92 0.34
N GLY A 95 -4.40 7.67 0.70
CA GLY A 95 -5.42 7.42 1.72
C GLY A 95 -5.04 7.94 3.11
N LYS A 96 -3.76 7.85 3.50
CA LYS A 96 -3.26 8.45 4.76
C LYS A 96 -3.29 9.98 4.75
N ASN A 97 -3.28 10.59 3.57
CA ASN A 97 -3.38 12.05 3.41
C ASN A 97 -4.85 12.53 3.46
N VAL A 98 -5.79 11.77 2.88
CA VAL A 98 -7.20 12.19 2.76
C VAL A 98 -8.08 11.72 3.92
N ALA A 99 -7.93 10.48 4.40
CA ALA A 99 -8.82 9.90 5.40
C ALA A 99 -8.90 10.71 6.72
N PRO A 100 -7.79 11.20 7.29
CA PRO A 100 -7.85 12.00 8.51
C PRO A 100 -8.61 13.33 8.31
N ARG A 101 -8.55 13.91 7.12
CA ARG A 101 -9.29 15.14 6.78
C ARG A 101 -10.79 14.88 6.74
N VAL A 102 -11.21 13.75 6.17
CA VAL A 102 -12.62 13.34 6.15
C VAL A 102 -13.12 13.06 7.56
N ALA A 103 -12.37 12.31 8.37
CA ALA A 103 -12.72 12.02 9.75
C ALA A 103 -12.88 13.29 10.59
N ALA A 104 -11.94 14.23 10.48
CA ALA A 104 -12.01 15.51 11.19
C ALA A 104 -13.23 16.36 10.78
N LYS A 105 -13.65 16.31 9.51
CA LYS A 105 -14.83 17.04 9.01
C LYS A 105 -16.15 16.39 9.41
N LEU A 106 -16.14 15.08 9.70
CA LEU A 106 -17.28 14.35 10.23
C LEU A 106 -17.32 14.33 11.77
N ASP A 107 -16.31 14.90 12.44
CA ASP A 107 -16.15 14.88 13.89
C ASP A 107 -16.12 13.45 14.48
N VAL A 108 -15.33 12.57 13.85
CA VAL A 108 -15.15 11.16 14.27
C VAL A 108 -13.68 10.79 14.37
N ALA A 109 -13.36 9.75 15.15
CA ALA A 109 -12.01 9.21 15.25
C ALA A 109 -11.69 8.30 14.05
N GLN A 110 -10.52 8.50 13.46
CA GLN A 110 -10.03 7.64 12.36
C GLN A 110 -9.30 6.41 12.91
N VAL A 111 -9.63 5.22 12.41
CA VAL A 111 -8.91 3.98 12.73
C VAL A 111 -7.88 3.71 11.65
N SER A 112 -6.60 3.94 11.98
CA SER A 112 -5.51 3.83 11.03
C SER A 112 -5.00 2.41 10.81
N ASP A 113 -4.78 2.05 9.54
CA ASP A 113 -3.93 0.94 9.09
C ASP A 113 -4.35 -0.42 9.66
N ILE A 114 -5.65 -0.72 9.57
CA ILE A 114 -6.21 -1.98 10.09
C ILE A 114 -5.66 -3.18 9.32
N ILE A 115 -5.50 -4.29 10.03
CA ILE A 115 -5.04 -5.58 9.50
C ILE A 115 -6.08 -6.69 9.67
N SER A 116 -7.10 -6.46 10.49
CA SER A 116 -8.22 -7.40 10.69
C SER A 116 -9.50 -6.64 11.00
N VAL A 117 -10.63 -7.27 10.66
CA VAL A 117 -11.98 -6.86 11.02
C VAL A 117 -12.54 -7.96 11.93
N GLU A 118 -12.78 -7.64 13.20
CA GLU A 118 -13.35 -8.58 14.18
C GLU A 118 -14.88 -8.52 14.19
N SER A 119 -15.42 -7.31 13.99
CA SER A 119 -16.84 -7.03 13.81
C SER A 119 -17.01 -5.71 13.05
N ALA A 120 -18.25 -5.31 12.77
CA ALA A 120 -18.53 -4.07 12.05
C ALA A 120 -17.96 -2.80 12.74
N ASP A 121 -17.75 -2.82 14.06
CA ASP A 121 -17.23 -1.68 14.81
C ASP A 121 -15.88 -1.93 15.48
N THR A 122 -15.29 -3.12 15.31
CA THR A 122 -14.08 -3.55 16.01
C THR A 122 -13.02 -4.08 15.04
N PHE A 123 -11.82 -3.52 15.15
CA PHE A 123 -10.72 -3.75 14.21
C PHE A 123 -9.41 -4.01 14.94
N GLN A 124 -8.51 -4.77 14.33
CA GLN A 124 -7.13 -4.88 14.82
C GLN A 124 -6.19 -4.02 13.99
N ARG A 125 -5.26 -3.35 14.66
CA ARG A 125 -4.21 -2.56 14.02
C ARG A 125 -2.87 -2.72 14.74
N PRO A 126 -1.75 -2.71 14.01
CA PRO A 126 -0.42 -2.72 14.61
C PRO A 126 -0.05 -1.34 15.18
N ILE A 127 0.66 -1.36 16.29
CA ILE A 127 1.30 -0.21 16.93
C ILE A 127 2.76 -0.57 17.28
N TYR A 128 3.56 0.42 17.69
CA TYR A 128 4.98 0.24 18.03
C TYR A 128 5.77 -0.54 16.97
N ALA A 129 5.73 -0.05 15.71
CA ALA A 129 6.40 -0.70 14.58
C ALA A 129 5.94 -2.16 14.33
N GLY A 130 4.69 -2.47 14.70
CA GLY A 130 4.10 -3.80 14.57
C GLY A 130 4.47 -4.77 15.68
N ASN A 131 5.12 -4.33 16.75
CA ASN A 131 5.46 -5.19 17.89
C ASN A 131 4.29 -5.45 18.83
N ALA A 132 3.20 -4.69 18.70
CA ALA A 132 1.96 -4.96 19.42
C ALA A 132 0.76 -4.76 18.48
N ILE A 133 -0.28 -5.57 18.70
CA ILE A 133 -1.56 -5.46 17.99
C ILE A 133 -2.59 -4.90 18.96
N ALA A 134 -3.19 -3.77 18.60
CA ALA A 134 -4.28 -3.15 19.33
C ALA A 134 -5.62 -3.56 18.71
N THR A 135 -6.54 -4.04 19.53
CA THR A 135 -7.95 -4.19 19.15
C THR A 135 -8.69 -2.91 19.53
N VAL A 136 -9.31 -2.26 18.54
CA VAL A 136 -9.96 -0.95 18.68
C VAL A 136 -11.42 -1.07 18.30
N GLN A 137 -12.32 -0.77 19.23
CA GLN A 137 -13.74 -0.63 18.97
C GLN A 137 -14.09 0.87 18.84
N SER A 138 -14.82 1.24 17.78
CA SER A 138 -15.28 2.61 17.54
C SER A 138 -16.77 2.75 17.85
N GLY A 139 -17.10 3.66 18.77
CA GLY A 139 -18.47 4.06 19.08
C GLY A 139 -19.07 5.10 18.13
N ASP A 140 -18.29 5.60 17.17
CA ASP A 140 -18.73 6.68 16.27
C ASP A 140 -19.80 6.19 15.29
N ALA A 141 -20.72 7.07 14.87
CA ALA A 141 -21.78 6.72 13.93
C ALA A 141 -21.23 6.32 12.55
N VAL A 142 -20.14 6.97 12.12
CA VAL A 142 -19.43 6.69 10.86
C VAL A 142 -18.01 6.26 11.20
N LYS A 143 -17.58 5.10 10.71
CA LYS A 143 -16.21 4.61 10.89
C LYS A 143 -15.37 5.04 9.70
N VAL A 144 -14.40 5.92 9.92
CA VAL A 144 -13.39 6.27 8.91
C VAL A 144 -12.13 5.45 9.15
N ILE A 145 -11.74 4.64 8.16
CA ILE A 145 -10.73 3.60 8.35
C ILE A 145 -9.71 3.66 7.20
N THR A 146 -8.42 3.51 7.52
CA THR A 146 -7.42 3.12 6.49
C THR A 146 -7.07 1.64 6.62
N VAL A 147 -6.98 0.95 5.48
CA VAL A 147 -6.81 -0.51 5.42
C VAL A 147 -5.41 -0.85 4.93
N ARG A 148 -4.68 -1.66 5.69
CA ARG A 148 -3.38 -2.17 5.27
C ARG A 148 -3.57 -3.20 4.14
N ALA A 149 -3.05 -2.91 2.95
CA ALA A 149 -3.21 -3.79 1.80
C ALA A 149 -2.71 -5.22 2.07
N THR A 150 -1.57 -5.37 2.75
CA THR A 150 -0.99 -6.68 3.08
C THR A 150 -1.75 -7.47 4.16
N GLY A 151 -2.71 -6.84 4.86
CA GLY A 151 -3.53 -7.52 5.88
C GLY A 151 -4.73 -8.28 5.31
N PHE A 152 -5.07 -8.06 4.04
CA PHE A 152 -6.24 -8.64 3.39
C PHE A 152 -5.88 -9.15 2.00
N ASP A 153 -6.25 -10.38 1.68
CA ASP A 153 -6.14 -10.87 0.30
C ASP A 153 -7.06 -10.05 -0.61
N ALA A 154 -6.55 -9.62 -1.77
CA ALA A 154 -7.34 -8.86 -2.73
C ALA A 154 -8.55 -9.66 -3.22
N VAL A 155 -9.70 -9.01 -3.36
CA VAL A 155 -10.83 -9.61 -4.07
C VAL A 155 -10.48 -9.85 -5.53
N ALA A 156 -11.20 -10.77 -6.19
CA ALA A 156 -11.08 -10.94 -7.62
C ALA A 156 -11.40 -9.62 -8.34
N ALA A 157 -10.51 -9.19 -9.24
CA ALA A 157 -10.69 -7.97 -10.03
C ALA A 157 -11.82 -8.08 -11.07
N THR A 158 -12.33 -9.30 -11.28
CA THR A 158 -13.42 -9.61 -12.20
C THR A 158 -14.46 -10.49 -11.50
N GLY A 159 -15.65 -10.61 -12.11
CA GLY A 159 -16.76 -11.42 -11.59
C GLY A 159 -17.86 -10.62 -10.88
N GLY A 160 -17.64 -9.32 -10.64
CA GLY A 160 -18.67 -8.35 -10.26
C GLY A 160 -19.36 -7.73 -11.48
N THR A 161 -20.55 -7.16 -11.25
CA THR A 161 -21.35 -6.46 -12.27
C THR A 161 -22.06 -5.25 -11.66
N ALA A 162 -21.36 -4.50 -10.81
CA ALA A 162 -21.97 -3.37 -10.09
C ALA A 162 -22.45 -2.29 -11.06
N ALA A 163 -23.57 -1.63 -10.72
CA ALA A 163 -24.03 -0.49 -11.50
C ALA A 163 -23.09 0.72 -11.28
N ILE A 164 -22.74 1.40 -12.37
CA ILE A 164 -22.01 2.67 -12.32
C ILE A 164 -23.03 3.81 -12.34
N GLU A 165 -23.01 4.62 -11.29
CA GLU A 165 -23.83 5.81 -11.12
C GLU A 165 -22.93 7.05 -11.26
N GLU A 166 -23.18 7.84 -12.30
CA GLU A 166 -22.49 9.11 -12.47
C GLU A 166 -23.03 10.13 -11.48
N MET A 167 -22.13 10.97 -10.95
CA MET A 167 -22.48 12.04 -10.03
C MET A 167 -21.74 13.32 -10.33
N ALA A 168 -22.34 14.43 -9.93
CA ALA A 168 -21.69 15.72 -10.01
C ALA A 168 -20.44 15.74 -9.12
N ALA A 169 -19.32 16.13 -9.71
CA ALA A 169 -18.12 16.44 -8.96
C ALA A 169 -18.32 17.73 -8.16
N VAL A 170 -17.81 17.76 -6.94
CA VAL A 170 -17.74 18.98 -6.14
C VAL A 170 -16.87 20.03 -6.86
N ALA A 171 -17.19 21.30 -6.63
CA ALA A 171 -16.40 22.40 -7.18
C ALA A 171 -14.95 22.35 -6.65
N ASP A 172 -14.02 22.86 -7.45
CA ASP A 172 -12.63 23.00 -7.03
C ASP A 172 -12.54 23.92 -5.81
N SER A 173 -11.82 23.48 -4.77
CA SER A 173 -11.57 24.30 -3.59
C SER A 173 -10.68 25.50 -3.88
N GLY A 174 -9.81 25.42 -4.90
CA GLY A 174 -8.83 26.45 -5.23
C GLY A 174 -7.78 26.72 -4.14
N LEU A 175 -7.71 25.88 -3.09
CA LEU A 175 -6.79 26.05 -1.96
C LEU A 175 -5.38 25.53 -2.23
N SER A 176 -5.27 24.59 -3.17
CA SER A 176 -4.02 23.93 -3.56
C SER A 176 -4.03 23.64 -5.05
N SER A 177 -2.87 23.70 -5.69
CA SER A 177 -2.71 23.32 -7.10
C SER A 177 -1.60 22.30 -7.26
N PHE A 178 -1.79 21.37 -8.19
CA PHE A 178 -0.75 20.46 -8.61
C PHE A 178 0.18 21.15 -9.62
N VAL A 179 1.47 21.25 -9.29
CA VAL A 179 2.47 21.93 -10.13
C VAL A 179 3.21 20.94 -11.04
N GLY A 180 3.46 19.72 -10.57
CA GLY A 180 4.17 18.69 -11.31
C GLY A 180 4.54 17.50 -10.45
N ARG A 181 4.96 16.40 -11.10
CA ARG A 181 5.39 15.16 -10.47
C ARG A 181 6.49 14.52 -11.30
N GLU A 182 7.53 14.05 -10.63
CA GLU A 182 8.57 13.22 -11.22
C GLU A 182 8.34 11.79 -10.74
N VAL A 183 8.02 10.89 -11.66
CA VAL A 183 7.78 9.47 -11.35
C VAL A 183 8.96 8.67 -11.85
N ALA A 184 9.59 7.88 -10.96
CA ALA A 184 10.61 6.93 -11.35
C ALA A 184 10.02 5.89 -12.31
N LYS A 185 10.46 5.90 -13.57
CA LYS A 185 10.10 4.87 -14.54
C LYS A 185 10.89 3.61 -14.23
N SER A 186 10.20 2.48 -14.09
CA SER A 186 10.82 1.18 -13.92
C SER A 186 10.02 0.15 -14.69
N ASP A 187 10.72 -0.75 -15.39
CA ASP A 187 10.10 -1.93 -16.01
C ASP A 187 9.83 -3.04 -14.97
N ARG A 188 10.29 -2.85 -13.73
CA ARG A 188 10.11 -3.81 -12.63
C ARG A 188 8.75 -3.63 -11.94
N PRO A 189 8.24 -4.69 -11.29
CA PRO A 189 7.01 -4.60 -10.52
C PRO A 189 7.06 -3.50 -9.44
N GLU A 190 5.91 -2.91 -9.14
CA GLU A 190 5.78 -1.97 -8.03
C GLU A 190 6.09 -2.68 -6.69
N LEU A 191 6.95 -2.08 -5.88
CA LEU A 191 7.43 -2.65 -4.61
C LEU A 191 6.30 -3.06 -3.65
N ALA A 192 5.22 -2.27 -3.53
CA ALA A 192 4.14 -2.55 -2.59
C ALA A 192 3.31 -3.80 -2.95
N GLY A 193 3.23 -4.14 -4.24
CA GLY A 193 2.46 -5.29 -4.76
C GLY A 193 3.31 -6.46 -5.26
N ALA A 194 4.64 -6.37 -5.14
CA ALA A 194 5.55 -7.36 -5.71
C ALA A 194 5.46 -8.72 -4.98
N ARG A 195 5.46 -9.81 -5.76
CA ARG A 195 5.50 -11.18 -5.22
C ARG A 195 6.87 -11.55 -4.67
N VAL A 196 7.93 -10.99 -5.26
CA VAL A 196 9.32 -11.16 -4.82
C VAL A 196 9.94 -9.78 -4.67
N VAL A 197 10.69 -9.57 -3.59
CA VAL A 197 11.45 -8.35 -3.36
C VAL A 197 12.91 -8.71 -3.09
N VAL A 198 13.82 -8.10 -3.85
CA VAL A 198 15.26 -8.14 -3.58
C VAL A 198 15.66 -6.78 -3.02
N SER A 199 16.13 -6.74 -1.78
CA SER A 199 16.36 -5.50 -1.04
C SER A 199 17.81 -5.33 -0.63
N GLY A 200 18.36 -4.15 -0.92
CA GLY A 200 19.75 -3.78 -0.63
C GLY A 200 19.90 -2.91 0.61
N GLY A 201 20.95 -3.18 1.39
CA GLY A 201 21.32 -2.40 2.57
C GLY A 201 22.57 -1.55 2.40
N ARG A 202 23.03 -0.96 3.52
CA ARG A 202 24.30 -0.22 3.58
C ARG A 202 25.50 -1.08 3.22
N GLY A 203 25.41 -2.41 3.36
CA GLY A 203 26.47 -3.34 2.99
C GLY A 203 26.93 -3.24 1.53
N LEU A 204 26.11 -2.69 0.64
CA LEU A 204 26.44 -2.49 -0.78
C LEU A 204 27.49 -1.37 -0.97
N GLY A 205 27.58 -0.41 -0.07
CA GLY A 205 28.65 0.61 -0.05
C GLY A 205 28.58 1.72 -1.11
N SER A 206 27.87 1.54 -2.22
CA SER A 206 27.68 2.57 -3.25
C SER A 206 26.43 2.31 -4.12
N ALA A 207 26.00 3.32 -4.87
CA ALA A 207 24.95 3.19 -5.88
C ALA A 207 25.37 2.29 -7.07
N GLU A 208 26.66 2.28 -7.42
CA GLU A 208 27.20 1.41 -8.47
C GLU A 208 27.10 -0.06 -8.06
N ASN A 209 27.53 -0.36 -6.84
CA ASN A 209 27.45 -1.71 -6.28
C ASN A 209 26.01 -2.18 -6.10
N PHE A 210 25.06 -1.28 -5.84
CA PHE A 210 23.64 -1.62 -5.72
C PHE A 210 23.11 -2.36 -6.97
N LYS A 211 23.68 -2.07 -8.14
CA LYS A 211 23.33 -2.73 -9.41
C LYS A 211 23.65 -4.22 -9.44
N ILE A 212 24.46 -4.75 -8.51
CA ILE A 212 24.66 -6.20 -8.38
C ILE A 212 23.34 -6.95 -8.10
N LEU A 213 22.33 -6.25 -7.58
CA LEU A 213 21.01 -6.80 -7.31
C LEU A 213 20.14 -6.90 -8.58
N ASP A 214 20.45 -6.13 -9.63
CA ASP A 214 19.64 -6.07 -10.85
C ASP A 214 19.47 -7.45 -11.51
N PRO A 215 20.55 -8.21 -11.80
CA PRO A 215 20.41 -9.52 -12.45
C PRO A 215 19.63 -10.54 -11.63
N LEU A 216 19.80 -10.50 -10.29
CA LEU A 216 19.05 -11.37 -9.38
C LEU A 216 17.57 -10.99 -9.38
N ALA A 217 17.25 -9.70 -9.31
CA ALA A 217 15.88 -9.22 -9.36
C ALA A 217 15.22 -9.60 -10.68
N ASP A 218 15.93 -9.46 -11.81
CA ASP A 218 15.41 -9.77 -13.13
C ASP A 218 15.11 -11.28 -13.27
N LYS A 219 16.02 -12.16 -12.81
CA LYS A 219 15.77 -13.63 -12.82
C LYS A 219 14.58 -14.04 -11.97
N LEU A 220 14.34 -13.34 -10.86
CA LEU A 220 13.25 -13.63 -9.94
C LEU A 220 11.94 -12.90 -10.30
N GLY A 221 11.94 -12.02 -11.31
CA GLY A 221 10.83 -11.11 -11.58
C GLY A 221 10.49 -10.23 -10.37
N ALA A 222 11.50 -9.84 -9.60
CA ALA A 222 11.36 -9.16 -8.33
C ALA A 222 11.33 -7.63 -8.48
N ALA A 223 10.66 -6.98 -7.53
CA ALA A 223 10.88 -5.56 -7.30
C ALA A 223 12.17 -5.33 -6.50
N LEU A 224 12.76 -4.15 -6.66
CA LEU A 224 13.89 -3.72 -5.84
C LEU A 224 13.40 -2.95 -4.61
N GLY A 225 13.97 -3.31 -3.46
CA GLY A 225 13.81 -2.63 -2.19
C GLY A 225 15.13 -2.06 -1.67
N ALA A 226 15.05 -1.19 -0.68
CA ALA A 226 16.21 -0.64 -0.01
C ALA A 226 15.95 -0.41 1.49
N SER A 227 16.99 -0.54 2.30
CA SER A 227 16.95 0.00 3.67
C SER A 227 17.05 1.54 3.66
N ARG A 228 16.55 2.20 4.72
CA ARG A 228 16.77 3.64 4.92
C ARG A 228 18.24 4.03 4.85
N ALA A 229 19.14 3.22 5.43
CA ALA A 229 20.56 3.51 5.43
C ALA A 229 21.17 3.55 4.02
N ALA A 230 20.63 2.78 3.08
CA ALA A 230 21.06 2.82 1.67
C ALA A 230 20.50 4.07 0.95
N VAL A 231 19.27 4.46 1.26
CA VAL A 231 18.64 5.68 0.72
C VAL A 231 19.35 6.93 1.22
N ASP A 232 19.57 7.05 2.53
CA ASP A 232 20.24 8.20 3.15
C ASP A 232 21.69 8.35 2.63
N ALA A 233 22.32 7.26 2.19
CA ALA A 233 23.65 7.25 1.57
C ALA A 233 23.64 7.45 0.04
N GLY A 234 22.47 7.63 -0.57
CA GLY A 234 22.32 7.87 -2.02
C GLY A 234 22.48 6.62 -2.90
N TYR A 235 22.37 5.41 -2.35
CA TYR A 235 22.54 4.16 -3.13
C TYR A 235 21.28 3.79 -3.91
N ALA A 236 20.12 4.18 -3.39
CA ALA A 236 18.80 3.87 -3.93
C ALA A 236 17.84 5.05 -3.69
N PRO A 237 16.81 5.22 -4.55
CA PRO A 237 15.81 6.25 -4.35
C PRO A 237 14.94 5.97 -3.11
N ASN A 238 14.37 7.02 -2.52
CA ASN A 238 13.48 6.90 -1.35
C ASN A 238 12.25 6.02 -1.62
N ASP A 239 11.79 5.97 -2.87
CA ASP A 239 10.68 5.11 -3.25
C ASP A 239 10.95 3.61 -3.10
N TRP A 240 12.21 3.20 -3.01
CA TRP A 240 12.55 1.80 -2.74
C TRP A 240 12.63 1.49 -1.25
N GLN A 241 12.50 2.50 -0.39
CA GLN A 241 12.66 2.32 1.05
C GLN A 241 11.59 1.38 1.62
N VAL A 242 12.03 0.28 2.21
CA VAL A 242 11.19 -0.65 2.99
C VAL A 242 11.38 -0.37 4.48
N GLY A 243 10.28 -0.30 5.21
CA GLY A 243 10.26 -0.12 6.66
C GLY A 243 9.15 0.79 7.15
N GLN A 244 9.18 1.11 8.45
CA GLN A 244 8.20 1.91 9.17
C GLN A 244 7.92 3.27 8.52
N THR A 245 8.95 3.91 7.98
CA THR A 245 8.84 5.24 7.32
C THR A 245 8.85 5.13 5.79
N GLY A 246 8.79 3.92 5.26
CA GLY A 246 8.79 3.64 3.83
C GLY A 246 7.58 2.81 3.45
N LYS A 247 7.76 1.89 2.50
CA LYS A 247 6.73 0.95 2.07
C LYS A 247 6.70 -0.27 3.00
N ILE A 248 5.49 -0.73 3.30
CA ILE A 248 5.23 -2.01 3.97
C ILE A 248 4.92 -3.02 2.87
N VAL A 249 5.66 -4.13 2.86
CA VAL A 249 5.55 -5.20 1.87
C VAL A 249 5.38 -6.53 2.59
N ALA A 250 4.68 -7.47 1.95
CA ALA A 250 4.54 -8.85 2.42
C ALA A 250 4.63 -9.82 1.22
N PRO A 251 5.76 -9.85 0.50
CA PRO A 251 5.96 -10.72 -0.65
C PRO A 251 5.96 -12.21 -0.24
N GLN A 252 5.87 -13.07 -1.26
CA GLN A 252 6.12 -14.50 -1.12
C GLN A 252 7.60 -14.78 -0.77
N LEU A 253 8.50 -13.97 -1.33
CA LEU A 253 9.93 -14.06 -1.06
C LEU A 253 10.53 -12.66 -0.87
N TYR A 254 11.24 -12.45 0.24
CA TYR A 254 12.03 -11.27 0.51
C TYR A 254 13.50 -11.64 0.66
N VAL A 255 14.36 -11.11 -0.20
CA VAL A 255 15.82 -11.32 -0.14
C VAL A 255 16.49 -10.07 0.42
N ALA A 256 16.96 -10.13 1.65
CA ALA A 256 17.65 -9.04 2.34
C ALA A 256 19.17 -9.16 2.16
N VAL A 257 19.77 -8.27 1.36
CA VAL A 257 21.20 -8.29 1.02
C VAL A 257 21.93 -7.14 1.70
N GLY A 258 22.85 -7.46 2.62
CA GLY A 258 23.65 -6.46 3.32
C GLY A 258 22.82 -5.55 4.24
N ILE A 259 21.70 -6.05 4.75
CA ILE A 259 20.78 -5.36 5.66
C ILE A 259 20.93 -5.95 7.06
N SER A 260 21.09 -5.10 8.07
CA SER A 260 21.28 -5.55 9.46
C SER A 260 20.01 -6.08 10.12
N GLY A 261 18.82 -5.64 9.69
CA GLY A 261 17.55 -6.02 10.32
C GLY A 261 17.15 -5.14 11.50
N ALA A 262 17.41 -3.83 11.43
CA ALA A 262 16.91 -2.89 12.43
C ALA A 262 15.37 -2.95 12.52
N ILE A 263 14.81 -2.73 13.72
CA ILE A 263 13.37 -2.84 14.02
C ILE A 263 12.52 -2.05 13.01
N GLN A 264 12.97 -0.85 12.63
CA GLN A 264 12.25 0.00 11.68
C GLN A 264 12.20 -0.60 10.27
N HIS A 265 13.21 -1.37 9.85
CA HIS A 265 13.18 -2.06 8.57
C HIS A 265 12.28 -3.30 8.65
N LEU A 266 12.43 -4.10 9.70
CA LEU A 266 11.61 -5.30 9.92
C LEU A 266 10.11 -4.99 9.95
N ALA A 267 9.73 -3.84 10.52
CA ALA A 267 8.35 -3.36 10.53
C ALA A 267 7.69 -3.28 9.14
N GLY A 268 8.48 -3.18 8.07
CA GLY A 268 7.99 -3.12 6.70
C GLY A 268 8.11 -4.43 5.90
N MET A 269 8.68 -5.50 6.45
CA MET A 269 8.89 -6.74 5.67
C MET A 269 8.81 -8.05 6.46
N LYS A 270 8.66 -8.01 7.79
CA LYS A 270 8.63 -9.22 8.63
C LYS A 270 7.47 -10.17 8.34
N ASP A 271 6.41 -9.67 7.69
CA ASP A 271 5.23 -10.45 7.32
C ASP A 271 5.39 -11.12 5.93
N SER A 272 6.59 -11.07 5.34
CA SER A 272 6.93 -11.83 4.12
C SER A 272 6.82 -13.33 4.38
N LYS A 273 6.39 -14.12 3.39
CA LYS A 273 6.20 -15.57 3.57
C LYS A 273 7.51 -16.33 3.74
N VAL A 274 8.55 -15.92 3.01
CA VAL A 274 9.91 -16.44 3.14
C VAL A 274 10.88 -15.27 3.14
N ILE A 275 11.74 -15.22 4.15
CA ILE A 275 12.81 -14.24 4.30
C ILE A 275 14.16 -14.94 4.12
N VAL A 276 14.92 -14.50 3.12
CA VAL A 276 16.30 -14.91 2.88
C VAL A 276 17.22 -13.76 3.27
N ALA A 277 18.25 -14.02 4.06
CA ALA A 277 19.23 -13.02 4.47
C ALA A 277 20.65 -13.38 4.00
N ILE A 278 21.30 -12.44 3.33
CA ILE A 278 22.72 -12.51 2.95
C ILE A 278 23.45 -11.39 3.68
N ASN A 279 24.29 -11.76 4.65
CA ASN A 279 25.03 -10.78 5.46
C ASN A 279 26.39 -11.36 5.88
N LYS A 280 27.43 -10.52 5.94
CA LYS A 280 28.76 -10.94 6.39
C LYS A 280 28.87 -11.08 7.91
N ASP A 281 27.99 -10.39 8.64
CA ASP A 281 27.97 -10.39 10.10
C ASP A 281 27.01 -11.48 10.60
N PRO A 282 27.51 -12.60 11.17
CA PRO A 282 26.68 -13.70 11.64
C PRO A 282 25.73 -13.30 12.78
N GLU A 283 26.02 -12.20 13.48
CA GLU A 283 25.20 -11.69 14.59
C GLU A 283 24.19 -10.62 14.13
N ALA A 284 24.03 -10.40 12.83
CA ALA A 284 23.10 -9.43 12.29
C ALA A 284 21.64 -9.76 12.72
N PRO A 285 20.89 -8.81 13.32
CA PRO A 285 19.51 -9.04 13.77
C PRO A 285 18.55 -9.61 12.73
N ILE A 286 18.81 -9.39 11.43
CA ILE A 286 18.02 -9.94 10.33
C ILE A 286 17.94 -11.47 10.37
N PHE A 287 18.98 -12.16 10.85
CA PHE A 287 18.96 -13.62 10.97
C PHE A 287 17.98 -14.12 12.02
N GLY A 288 17.58 -13.29 12.98
CA GLY A 288 16.54 -13.63 13.95
C GLY A 288 15.14 -13.75 13.35
N VAL A 289 14.94 -13.27 12.12
CA VAL A 289 13.65 -13.37 11.39
C VAL A 289 13.78 -14.03 10.02
N ALA A 290 14.98 -14.45 9.61
CA ALA A 290 15.20 -15.08 8.32
C ALA A 290 14.89 -16.58 8.38
N ASP A 291 14.12 -17.07 7.41
CA ASP A 291 13.89 -18.51 7.23
C ASP A 291 15.15 -19.20 6.68
N TYR A 292 15.90 -18.49 5.82
CA TYR A 292 17.18 -18.94 5.29
C TYR A 292 18.23 -17.84 5.44
N GLY A 293 19.35 -18.17 6.10
CA GLY A 293 20.47 -17.26 6.29
C GLY A 293 21.74 -17.78 5.65
N LEU A 294 22.45 -16.92 4.92
CA LEU A 294 23.79 -17.20 4.41
C LEU A 294 24.76 -16.14 4.91
N VAL A 295 25.70 -16.58 5.76
CA VAL A 295 26.78 -15.74 6.25
C VAL A 295 27.89 -15.70 5.21
N GLY A 296 28.09 -14.56 4.57
CA GLY A 296 29.06 -14.44 3.48
C GLY A 296 29.19 -13.04 2.89
N ASP A 297 30.19 -12.88 2.02
CA ASP A 297 30.34 -11.65 1.26
C ASP A 297 29.28 -11.58 0.15
N LEU A 298 28.41 -10.58 0.23
CA LEU A 298 27.36 -10.35 -0.76
C LEU A 298 27.90 -10.17 -2.18
N PHE A 299 29.12 -9.68 -2.35
CA PHE A 299 29.72 -9.47 -3.67
C PHE A 299 30.12 -10.78 -4.36
N GLN A 300 30.22 -11.87 -3.61
CA GLN A 300 30.47 -13.22 -4.13
C GLN A 300 29.16 -14.00 -4.21
N VAL A 301 28.40 -13.98 -3.10
CA VAL A 301 27.18 -14.77 -2.94
C VAL A 301 26.08 -14.37 -3.93
N VAL A 302 25.84 -13.07 -4.15
CA VAL A 302 24.76 -12.62 -5.04
C VAL A 302 24.99 -13.05 -6.50
N PRO A 303 26.18 -12.86 -7.09
CA PRO A 303 26.48 -13.40 -8.42
C PRO A 303 26.37 -14.92 -8.53
N GLU A 304 26.85 -15.67 -7.53
CA GLU A 304 26.77 -17.13 -7.52
C GLU A 304 25.32 -17.62 -7.47
N LEU A 305 24.51 -17.05 -6.58
CA LEU A 305 23.07 -17.32 -6.50
C LEU A 305 22.38 -16.99 -7.82
N THR A 306 22.70 -15.84 -8.40
CA THR A 306 22.16 -15.44 -9.71
C THR A 306 22.54 -16.45 -10.78
N SER A 307 23.77 -16.96 -10.80
CA SER A 307 24.21 -17.93 -11.80
C SER A 307 23.54 -19.29 -11.66
N ALA A 308 23.10 -19.67 -10.45
CA ALA A 308 22.47 -20.95 -10.17
C ALA A 308 20.97 -21.00 -10.54
N LEU A 309 20.32 -19.84 -10.67
CA LEU A 309 18.91 -19.68 -11.07
C LEU A 309 18.73 -19.65 -12.58
#